data_AF-A1RSZ3-F1
#
_entry.id   AF-A1RSZ3-F1
#
_cell.length_a   1.000
_cell.length_b   1.000
_cell.length_c   1.000
_cell.angle_alpha   90.00
_cell.angle_beta   90.00
_cell.angle_gamma   90.00
#
_symmetry.space_group_name_H-M   'P 1'
#
loop_
_entity.id
_entity.type
_entity.pdbx_description
1 polymer ?
#
loop_
_entity_poly.entity_id
_entity_poly.type
_entity_poly.pdbx_seq_one_letter_code
_entity_poly.pdbx_strand_id
1 'polypeptide(L)' 'MVVKNAVAEERKIYVCMRCGRVFSKSEMEILPGIRCPYCNFKIIMKVRSPMVKRIPAI' A
#
# COMPACT_ATOMS: atom_id res chain seq x y z
N MET A 1 18.92 18.43 -13.99
CA MET A 1 18.67 17.12 -14.63
C MET A 1 18.92 16.08 -13.56
N VAL A 2 17.96 15.40 -12.93
CA VAL A 2 16.92 14.53 -13.51
C VAL A 2 15.68 14.56 -12.59
N VAL A 3 14.64 15.29 -12.99
CA VAL A 3 13.33 15.22 -12.33
C VAL A 3 12.68 13.94 -12.84
N LYS A 4 12.96 12.81 -12.19
CA LYS A 4 12.29 11.54 -12.49
C LYS A 4 10.86 11.63 -11.98
N ASN A 5 9.99 12.19 -12.82
CA ASN A 5 8.56 11.92 -12.80
C ASN A 5 8.35 10.44 -13.13
N ALA A 6 8.47 9.62 -12.10
CA ALA A 6 7.87 8.31 -11.94
C ALA A 6 7.41 8.35 -10.47
N VAL A 7 6.21 7.94 -10.09
CA VAL A 7 6.00 6.63 -9.47
C VAL A 7 4.59 6.72 -8.84
N ALA A 8 3.54 6.59 -9.65
CA ALA A 8 2.19 6.36 -9.12
C ALA A 8 2.00 4.90 -8.67
N GLU A 9 2.88 4.00 -9.10
CA GLU A 9 2.67 2.56 -9.01
C GLU A 9 3.43 1.88 -7.85
N GLU A 10 4.63 2.34 -7.47
CA GLU A 10 5.37 1.80 -6.30
C GLU A 10 4.85 2.35 -4.95
N ARG A 11 3.90 3.30 -4.97
CA ARG A 11 3.28 3.85 -3.75
C ARG A 11 1.98 3.13 -3.35
N LYS A 12 1.73 1.92 -3.85
CA LYS A 12 0.63 1.08 -3.35
C LYS A 12 1.04 0.51 -1.99
N ILE A 13 0.77 1.29 -0.94
CA ILE A 13 1.02 0.93 0.45
C ILE A 13 -0.19 0.17 1.00
N TYR A 14 0.10 -0.97 1.60
CA TYR A 14 -0.85 -1.87 2.23
C TYR A 14 -0.57 -1.98 3.72
N VAL A 15 -1.62 -2.20 4.52
CA VAL A 15 -1.55 -2.40 5.97
C VAL A 15 -2.14 -3.75 6.31
N CYS A 16 -1.43 -4.53 7.11
CA CYS A 16 -2.00 -5.74 7.69
C CYS A 16 -2.89 -5.40 8.90
N MET A 17 -4.08 -5.99 8.96
CA MET A 17 -5.02 -5.77 10.07
C MET A 17 -4.55 -6.40 11.40
N ARG A 18 -3.68 -7.41 11.36
CA ARG A 18 -3.17 -8.10 12.56
C ARG A 18 -1.90 -7.47 13.12
N CYS A 19 -0.88 -7.24 12.30
CA CYS A 19 0.41 -6.72 12.76
C CYS A 19 0.56 -5.21 12.58
N GLY A 20 -0.39 -4.54 11.91
CA GLY A 20 -0.36 -3.09 11.67
C GLY A 20 0.78 -2.62 10.75
N ARG A 21 1.62 -3.53 10.24
CA ARG A 21 2.76 -3.15 9.40
C ARG A 21 2.29 -2.66 8.05
N VAL A 22 2.92 -1.57 7.60
CA VAL A 22 2.83 -1.02 6.25
C VAL A 22 3.86 -1.72 5.35
N PHE A 23 3.45 -2.14 4.17
CA PHE A 23 4.33 -2.75 3.16
C PHE A 23 3.86 -2.42 1.75
N SER A 24 4.79 -2.53 0.81
CA SER A 24 4.62 -2.25 -0.62
C SER A 24 4.12 -3.47 -1.40
N LYS A 25 3.68 -3.26 -2.65
CA LYS A 25 3.23 -4.34 -3.55
C LYS A 25 4.34 -5.35 -3.84
N SER A 26 5.58 -4.88 -4.01
CA SER A 26 6.76 -5.72 -4.27
C SER A 26 7.04 -6.68 -3.11
N GLU A 27 6.87 -6.24 -1.86
CA GLU A 27 7.01 -7.11 -0.68
C GLU A 27 5.91 -8.18 -0.58
N MET A 28 4.72 -7.91 -1.16
CA MET A 28 3.62 -8.87 -1.18
C MET A 28 3.81 -9.96 -2.26
N GLU A 29 4.50 -9.64 -3.36
CA GLU A 29 4.76 -10.57 -4.47
C GLU A 29 5.80 -11.65 -4.14
N ILE A 30 6.52 -11.53 -3.01
CA ILE A 30 7.51 -12.51 -2.53
C ILE A 30 6.86 -13.86 -2.24
N LEU A 31 5.61 -13.86 -1.76
CA LEU A 31 4.85 -15.10 -1.53
C LEU A 31 3.73 -15.23 -2.56
N PRO A 32 3.43 -16.45 -3.05
CA PRO A 32 2.28 -16.66 -3.90
C PRO A 32 0.98 -16.37 -3.13
N GLY A 33 0.32 -15.28 -3.50
CA GLY A 33 -0.99 -14.87 -3.01
C GLY A 33 -1.00 -13.61 -2.15
N ILE A 34 -2.19 -13.19 -1.74
CA ILE A 34 -2.40 -12.01 -0.88
C ILE A 34 -2.20 -12.41 0.58
N ARG A 35 -0.96 -12.24 1.07
CA ARG A 35 -0.58 -12.49 2.45
C ARG A 35 0.37 -11.42 2.96
N CYS A 36 0.32 -11.14 4.25
CA CYS A 36 1.31 -10.29 4.89
C CYS A 36 2.65 -11.05 5.00
N PRO A 37 3.78 -10.49 4.51
CA PRO A 37 5.09 -11.14 4.57
C PRO A 37 5.59 -11.36 6.01
N TYR A 38 5.09 -10.59 6.97
CA TYR A 38 5.56 -10.62 8.36
C TYR A 38 4.75 -11.54 9.29
N CYS A 39 3.47 -11.78 9.00
CA CYS A 39 2.60 -12.55 9.91
C CYS A 39 1.72 -13.59 9.19
N ASN A 40 1.93 -13.79 7.89
CA ASN A 40 1.20 -14.73 7.02
C ASN A 40 -0.34 -14.55 7.02
N PHE A 41 -0.83 -13.42 7.54
CA PHE A 41 -2.25 -13.10 7.61
C PHE A 41 -2.80 -12.68 6.24
N LYS A 42 -4.01 -13.13 5.91
CA LYS A 42 -4.60 -12.98 4.56
C LYS A 42 -5.33 -11.66 4.36
N ILE A 43 -5.77 -10.99 5.43
CA ILE A 43 -6.57 -9.77 5.34
C ILE A 43 -5.65 -8.55 5.42
N ILE A 44 -5.70 -7.74 4.37
CA ILE A 44 -4.84 -6.59 4.14
C ILE A 44 -5.73 -5.43 3.66
N MET A 45 -5.48 -4.22 4.18
CA MET A 45 -6.19 -3.00 3.79
C MET A 45 -5.28 -2.09 2.96
N LYS A 46 -5.82 -1.40 1.97
CA LYS A 46 -5.09 -0.37 1.23
C LYS A 46 -5.10 0.94 2.03
N VAL A 47 -3.92 1.56 2.20
CA VAL A 47 -3.84 2.86 2.87
C VAL A 47 -4.50 3.93 2.01
N ARG A 48 -5.14 4.91 2.67
CA ARG A 48 -5.69 6.09 2.01
C ARG A 48 -4.58 6.76 1.17
N SER A 49 -4.91 7.11 -0.06
CA SER A 49 -3.97 7.88 -0.90
C SER A 49 -3.62 9.20 -0.21
N PRO A 50 -2.34 9.62 -0.20
CA PRO A 50 -1.93 10.91 0.36
C PRO A 50 -2.46 12.10 -0.44
N MET A 51 -3.02 11.86 -1.64
CA MET A 51 -3.61 12.91 -2.46
C MET A 51 -4.85 13.49 -1.78
N VAL A 52 -4.90 14.82 -1.70
CA VAL A 52 -6.01 15.55 -1.07
C VAL A 52 -7.28 15.31 -1.86
N LYS A 53 -8.29 14.73 -1.21
CA LYS A 53 -9.64 14.60 -1.76
C LYS A 53 -10.43 15.87 -1.40
N ARG A 54 -10.92 16.61 -2.41
CA ARG A 54 -11.86 17.73 -2.21
C ARG A 54 -13.26 17.14 -2.06
N ILE A 55 -13.87 17.31 -0.89
CA ILE A 55 -15.28 16.98 -0.63
C ILE A 55 -16.01 18.31 -0.42
N PRO A 56 -16.99 18.68 -1.27
CA PRO A 56 -17.86 19.81 -0.97
C PRO A 56 -18.68 19.48 0.28
N ALA A 57 -18.75 20.43 1.21
CA ALA A 57 -19.77 20.41 2.25
C ALA A 57 -21.10 20.82 1.62
N ILE A 58 -22.22 20.23 2.08
CA ILE A 58 -23.58 20.70 1.75
C ILE A 58 -23.73 22.16 2.16
#